data_AF-A0AAV8VDP2-F1
#
_entry.id   AF-A0AAV8VDP2-F1
#
_cell.length_a   1.000
_cell.length_b   1.000
_cell.length_c   1.000
_cell.angle_alpha   90.00
_cell.angle_beta   90.00
_cell.angle_gamma   90.00
#
_symmetry.space_group_name_H-M   'P 1'
#
loop_
_entity.id
_entity.type
_entity.pdbx_description
1 polymer ?
#
loop_
_entity_poly.entity_id
_entity_poly.type
_entity_poly.pdbx_seq_one_letter_code
_entity_poly.pdbx_strand_id
1 'polypeptide(L)'
;MKKYNINHYSTYSIKKASMAERVIRTIKSKLYKYFSLNGAYNWLDILPEITDNYNESRHSTTGYKPIDVTKSKEKLILKTVYNHIKISGVRKFKVGDIVRISKNKHVFAKGYTPNWTTELFKITAVKITNPITCLLEDMRGQPIQGSFYAEELQKTTNPDVYLVEKVLRRKGQKIYVKWLGLDKCHNSWIEKKNVL
;
A
#
# COMPACT_ATOMS: atom_id res chain seq x y z
N MET A 1 19.15 15.82 -3.19
CA MET A 1 18.07 16.61 -3.84
C MET A 1 18.09 18.12 -3.53
N LYS A 2 18.49 18.58 -2.33
CA LYS A 2 18.55 20.02 -1.98
C LYS A 2 19.37 20.88 -2.97
N LYS A 3 20.47 20.35 -3.51
CA LYS A 3 21.30 21.00 -4.55
C LYS A 3 20.51 21.39 -5.82
N TYR A 4 19.50 20.61 -6.19
CA TYR A 4 18.69 20.82 -7.40
C TYR A 4 17.27 21.31 -7.08
N ASN A 5 17.00 21.70 -5.83
CA ASN A 5 15.68 22.11 -5.36
C ASN A 5 14.56 21.08 -5.65
N ILE A 6 14.88 19.78 -5.59
CA ILE A 6 13.89 18.71 -5.81
C ILE A 6 13.31 18.30 -4.45
N ASN A 7 11.99 18.28 -4.34
CA ASN A 7 11.30 17.79 -3.15
C ASN A 7 11.18 16.25 -3.20
N HIS A 8 11.90 15.56 -2.33
CA HIS A 8 11.80 14.11 -2.20
C HIS A 8 10.68 13.74 -1.21
N TYR A 9 9.75 12.89 -1.62
CA TYR A 9 8.72 12.38 -0.74
C TYR A 9 8.47 10.88 -0.97
N SER A 10 7.96 10.21 0.05
CA SER A 10 7.49 8.81 -0.03
C SER A 10 6.03 8.75 0.38
N THR A 11 5.27 7.91 -0.32
CA THR A 11 3.83 7.72 -0.08
C THR A 11 3.54 6.56 0.88
N TYR A 12 4.59 5.82 1.28
CA TYR A 12 4.57 4.67 2.20
C TYR A 12 3.46 3.66 1.86
N SER A 13 3.18 3.46 0.58
CA SER A 13 2.17 2.51 0.10
C SER A 13 2.60 1.93 -1.24
N ILE A 14 2.38 0.62 -1.40
CA ILE A 14 2.70 -0.12 -2.63
C ILE A 14 1.82 0.35 -3.79
N LYS A 15 0.59 0.82 -3.53
CA LYS A 15 -0.40 1.13 -4.57
C LYS A 15 -0.31 2.56 -5.11
N LYS A 16 0.43 3.45 -4.44
CA LYS A 16 0.40 4.89 -4.74
C LYS A 16 1.32 5.33 -5.89
N ALA A 17 2.14 4.42 -6.42
CA ALA A 17 2.95 4.64 -7.63
C ALA A 17 2.32 4.02 -8.90
N SER A 18 1.00 3.78 -8.89
CA SER A 18 0.27 3.02 -9.91
C SER A 18 0.48 3.50 -11.35
N MET A 19 0.66 4.81 -11.56
CA MET A 19 0.93 5.37 -12.89
C MET A 19 2.28 4.88 -13.45
N ALA A 20 3.34 4.94 -12.65
CA ALA A 20 4.66 4.44 -13.05
C ALA A 20 4.62 2.93 -13.30
N GLU A 21 3.98 2.17 -12.41
CA GLU A 21 3.78 0.72 -12.57
C GLU A 21 3.03 0.36 -13.86
N ARG A 22 2.04 1.17 -14.26
CA ARG A 22 1.30 0.99 -15.51
C ARG A 22 2.20 1.20 -16.74
N VAL A 23 3.09 2.20 -16.70
CA VAL A 23 4.08 2.42 -17.77
C VAL A 23 5.05 1.25 -17.85
N ILE A 24 5.61 0.81 -16.72
CA ILE A 24 6.53 -0.33 -16.65
C ILE A 24 5.88 -1.58 -17.24
N ARG A 25 4.63 -1.87 -16.87
CA ARG A 25 3.88 -2.99 -17.45
C ARG A 25 3.74 -2.87 -18.97
N THR A 26 3.44 -1.68 -19.49
CA THR A 26 3.27 -1.44 -20.93
C THR A 26 4.57 -1.67 -21.69
N ILE A 27 5.68 -1.09 -21.22
CA ILE A 27 7.00 -1.25 -21.84
C ILE A 27 7.43 -2.72 -21.82
N LYS A 28 7.31 -3.39 -20.66
CA LYS A 28 7.61 -4.83 -20.56
C LYS A 28 6.74 -5.66 -21.50
N SER A 29 5.46 -5.34 -21.64
CA SER A 29 4.58 -6.08 -22.55
C SER A 29 5.04 -5.99 -24.01
N LYS A 30 5.55 -4.84 -24.44
CA LYS A 30 6.15 -4.67 -25.79
C LYS A 30 7.47 -5.45 -25.91
N LEU A 31 8.35 -5.34 -24.91
CA LEU A 31 9.63 -6.07 -24.87
C LEU A 31 9.43 -7.59 -24.96
N TYR A 32 8.50 -8.15 -24.18
CA TYR A 32 8.27 -9.60 -24.18
C TYR A 32 7.71 -10.10 -25.52
N LYS A 33 6.92 -9.29 -26.25
CA LYS A 33 6.51 -9.63 -27.62
C LYS A 33 7.72 -9.72 -28.55
N TYR A 34 8.64 -8.76 -28.46
CA TYR A 34 9.88 -8.77 -29.23
C TYR A 34 10.77 -9.98 -28.88
N PHE A 35 10.92 -10.31 -27.59
CA PHE A 35 11.69 -11.48 -27.16
C PHE A 35 11.11 -12.78 -27.70
N SER A 36 9.78 -12.94 -27.68
CA SER A 36 9.11 -14.11 -28.25
C SER A 36 9.35 -14.26 -29.75
N LEU A 37 9.46 -13.16 -30.49
CA LEU A 37 9.71 -13.19 -31.94
C LEU A 37 11.17 -13.53 -32.27
N ASN A 38 12.12 -13.02 -31.50
CA ASN A 38 13.55 -13.14 -31.81
C ASN A 38 14.25 -14.32 -31.13
N GLY A 39 13.62 -14.94 -30.12
CA GLY A 39 14.22 -16.03 -29.36
C GLY A 39 15.40 -15.61 -28.47
N ALA A 40 15.59 -14.29 -28.26
CA ALA A 40 16.66 -13.73 -27.45
C ALA A 40 16.15 -12.58 -26.56
N TYR A 41 16.83 -12.35 -25.44
CA TYR A 41 16.49 -11.32 -24.45
C TYR A 41 17.32 -10.03 -24.60
N ASN A 42 17.72 -9.70 -25.83
CA ASN A 42 18.49 -8.48 -26.11
C ASN A 42 17.54 -7.28 -26.08
N TRP A 43 17.55 -6.55 -24.97
CA TRP A 43 16.63 -5.44 -24.74
C TRP A 43 17.25 -4.06 -24.97
N LEU A 44 18.58 -3.94 -24.89
CA LEU A 44 19.28 -2.66 -25.01
C LEU A 44 19.05 -2.01 -26.38
N ASP A 45 19.14 -2.81 -27.44
CA ASP A 45 19.07 -2.31 -28.82
C ASP A 45 17.65 -1.86 -29.21
N ILE A 46 16.62 -2.53 -28.67
CA ILE A 46 15.21 -2.29 -29.01
C ILE A 46 14.52 -1.31 -28.06
N LEU A 47 15.08 -1.05 -26.88
CA LEU A 47 14.46 -0.18 -25.88
C LEU A 47 14.19 1.25 -26.40
N PRO A 48 15.10 1.91 -27.16
CA PRO A 48 14.82 3.21 -27.76
C PRO A 48 13.57 3.18 -28.65
N GLU A 49 13.50 2.23 -29.59
CA GLU A 49 12.38 2.09 -30.51
C GLU A 49 11.05 1.86 -29.77
N ILE A 50 11.04 1.02 -28.74
CA ILE A 50 9.84 0.76 -27.92
C ILE A 50 9.39 2.02 -27.17
N THR A 51 10.35 2.83 -26.71
CA THR A 51 10.11 4.07 -25.97
C THR A 51 9.55 5.14 -26.88
N ASP A 52 10.11 5.32 -28.07
CA ASP A 52 9.62 6.27 -29.08
C ASP A 52 8.21 5.90 -29.53
N ASN A 53 7.99 4.63 -29.86
CA ASN A 53 6.67 4.10 -30.18
C ASN A 53 5.65 4.32 -29.04
N TYR A 54 6.07 4.26 -27.78
CA TYR A 54 5.19 4.57 -26.64
C TYR A 54 4.87 6.06 -26.57
N ASN A 55 5.88 6.93 -26.73
CA ASN A 55 5.72 8.37 -26.68
C ASN A 55 4.86 8.94 -27.82
N GLU A 56 4.84 8.26 -28.97
CA GLU A 56 4.01 8.61 -30.13
C GLU A 56 2.60 7.98 -30.11
N SER A 57 2.36 7.02 -29.23
CA SER A 57 1.06 6.35 -29.13
C SER A 57 0.05 7.24 -28.40
N ARG A 58 -1.14 7.44 -29.00
CA ARG A 58 -2.23 8.17 -28.33
C ARG A 58 -2.78 7.36 -27.17
N HIS A 59 -2.79 7.92 -25.97
CA HIS A 59 -3.35 7.27 -24.78
C HIS A 59 -4.86 7.55 -24.68
N SER A 60 -5.66 6.51 -24.40
CA SER A 60 -7.11 6.65 -24.26
C SER A 60 -7.53 7.52 -23.07
N THR A 61 -6.84 7.41 -21.94
CA THR A 61 -7.16 8.15 -20.71
C THR A 61 -6.97 9.66 -20.86
N THR A 62 -5.88 10.09 -21.49
CA THR A 62 -5.58 11.52 -21.67
C THR A 62 -6.11 12.05 -23.00
N GLY A 63 -6.27 11.20 -24.01
CA GLY A 63 -6.59 11.58 -25.37
C GLY A 63 -5.41 12.16 -26.16
N TYR A 64 -4.20 12.17 -25.60
CA TYR A 64 -2.99 12.74 -26.21
C TYR A 64 -1.88 11.70 -26.34
N LYS A 65 -0.94 11.95 -27.27
CA LYS A 65 0.36 11.29 -27.29
C LYS A 65 1.24 11.90 -26.19
N PRO A 66 2.03 11.11 -25.44
CA PRO A 66 2.95 11.67 -24.45
C PRO A 66 3.89 12.74 -25.00
N ILE A 67 4.38 12.58 -26.24
CA ILE A 67 5.28 13.55 -26.89
C ILE A 67 4.63 14.91 -27.17
N ASP A 68 3.30 14.96 -27.31
CA ASP A 68 2.55 16.18 -27.61
C ASP A 68 2.13 16.97 -26.36
N VAL A 69 2.47 16.48 -25.16
CA VAL A 69 2.07 17.08 -23.88
C VAL A 69 2.99 18.25 -23.52
N THR A 70 2.46 19.46 -23.65
CA THR A 70 3.12 20.71 -23.24
C THR A 70 2.56 21.21 -21.90
N LYS A 71 3.29 22.14 -21.24
CA LYS A 71 2.82 22.80 -20.00
C LYS A 71 1.44 23.46 -20.15
N SER A 72 1.13 24.01 -21.33
CA SER A 72 -0.18 24.62 -21.59
C SER A 72 -1.32 23.59 -21.60
N LYS A 73 -1.08 22.37 -22.08
CA LYS A 73 -2.06 21.28 -22.11
C LYS A 73 -2.20 20.55 -20.77
N GLU A 74 -1.18 20.61 -19.91
CA GLU A 74 -1.14 19.90 -18.63
C GLU A 74 -2.40 20.15 -17.78
N LYS A 75 -2.77 21.42 -17.56
CA LYS A 75 -3.93 21.78 -16.73
C LYS A 75 -5.23 21.24 -17.31
N LEU A 76 -5.38 21.25 -18.64
CA LEU A 76 -6.54 20.70 -19.32
C LEU A 76 -6.60 19.18 -19.16
N ILE A 77 -5.48 18.48 -19.40
CA ILE A 77 -5.39 17.02 -19.26
C ILE A 77 -5.73 16.61 -17.83
N LEU A 78 -5.14 17.26 -16.82
CA LEU A 78 -5.40 16.97 -15.42
C LEU A 78 -6.88 17.19 -15.08
N LYS A 79 -7.48 18.28 -15.56
CA LYS A 79 -8.91 18.56 -15.35
C LYS A 79 -9.78 17.47 -15.97
N THR A 80 -9.46 17.02 -17.19
CA THR A 80 -10.22 15.97 -17.88
C THR A 80 -10.07 14.61 -17.21
N VAL A 81 -8.84 14.19 -16.90
CA VAL A 81 -8.54 12.87 -16.31
C VAL A 81 -9.10 12.75 -14.89
N TYR A 82 -9.00 13.82 -14.10
CA TYR A 82 -9.43 13.83 -12.70
C TYR A 82 -10.77 14.53 -12.49
N ASN A 83 -11.63 14.61 -13.51
CA ASN A 83 -12.98 15.21 -13.41
C ASN A 83 -14.01 14.34 -12.65
N HIS A 84 -13.58 13.28 -11.97
CA HIS A 84 -14.52 12.42 -11.26
C HIS A 84 -15.13 13.19 -10.07
N ILE A 85 -16.43 12.99 -9.85
CA ILE A 85 -17.14 13.59 -8.71
C ILE A 85 -16.37 13.22 -7.45
N LYS A 86 -15.93 14.23 -6.70
CA LYS A 86 -15.30 14.05 -5.39
C LYS A 86 -16.40 13.69 -4.39
N ILE A 87 -16.92 12.47 -4.49
CA ILE A 87 -17.79 11.92 -3.47
C ILE A 87 -16.88 11.67 -2.28
N SER A 88 -16.89 12.58 -1.30
CA SER A 88 -16.34 12.26 0.01
C SER A 88 -17.13 11.04 0.49
N GLY A 89 -16.55 9.86 0.34
CA GLY A 89 -17.20 8.61 0.70
C GLY A 89 -17.71 8.68 2.14
N VAL A 90 -18.73 7.89 2.46
CA VAL A 90 -19.25 7.83 3.83
C VAL A 90 -18.10 7.54 4.78
N ARG A 91 -17.96 8.36 5.83
CA ARG A 91 -16.92 8.21 6.83
C ARG A 91 -17.16 6.91 7.61
N LYS A 92 -16.43 5.85 7.24
CA LYS A 92 -16.53 4.51 7.85
C LYS A 92 -15.94 4.45 9.28
N PHE A 93 -14.99 5.32 9.60
CA PHE A 93 -14.22 5.25 10.85
C PHE A 93 -14.15 6.59 11.58
N LYS A 94 -13.95 6.53 12.90
CA LYS A 94 -13.72 7.68 13.78
C LYS A 94 -12.36 7.60 14.48
N VAL A 95 -11.90 8.76 14.96
CA VAL A 95 -10.69 8.84 15.79
C VAL A 95 -10.90 7.99 17.05
N GLY A 96 -9.88 7.23 17.42
CA GLY A 96 -9.92 6.29 18.55
C GLY A 96 -10.43 4.89 18.22
N ASP A 97 -10.96 4.64 17.02
CA ASP A 97 -11.28 3.27 16.60
C ASP A 97 -10.00 2.42 16.53
N ILE A 98 -10.10 1.18 17.02
CA ILE A 98 -9.04 0.17 16.91
C ILE A 98 -9.27 -0.68 15.68
N VAL A 99 -8.27 -0.76 14.82
CA VAL A 99 -8.34 -1.38 13.50
C VAL A 99 -7.17 -2.32 13.24
N ARG A 100 -7.34 -3.19 12.27
CA ARG A 100 -6.29 -4.02 11.64
C ARG A 100 -6.05 -3.53 10.23
N ILE A 101 -4.83 -3.71 9.73
CA ILE A 101 -4.44 -3.33 8.37
C ILE A 101 -4.54 -4.56 7.45
N SER A 102 -4.97 -4.36 6.21
CA SER A 102 -5.02 -5.43 5.21
C SER A 102 -3.61 -5.95 4.90
N LYS A 103 -3.45 -7.26 4.76
CA LYS A 103 -2.21 -7.90 4.34
C LYS A 103 -2.09 -7.87 2.82
N ASN A 104 -0.91 -7.53 2.32
CA ASN A 104 -0.57 -7.75 0.92
C ASN A 104 -0.27 -9.24 0.72
N LYS A 105 -1.22 -9.96 0.13
CA LYS A 105 -1.08 -11.38 -0.19
C LYS A 105 -0.37 -11.56 -1.52
N HIS A 106 0.50 -12.58 -1.59
CA HIS A 106 1.06 -13.05 -2.85
C HIS A 106 -0.01 -13.76 -3.70
N VAL A 107 0.17 -13.80 -5.02
CA VAL A 107 -0.79 -14.40 -5.97
C VAL A 107 -1.13 -15.86 -5.63
N PHE A 108 -0.16 -16.60 -5.08
CA PHE A 108 -0.32 -18.00 -4.68
C PHE A 108 -0.66 -18.19 -3.19
N ALA A 109 -1.10 -17.13 -2.49
CA ALA A 109 -1.51 -17.25 -1.10
C ALA A 109 -2.80 -18.06 -0.97
N LYS A 110 -2.83 -18.98 -0.01
CA LYS A 110 -3.99 -19.86 0.21
C LYS A 110 -5.18 -19.06 0.76
N GLY A 111 -6.38 -19.35 0.24
CA GLY A 111 -7.61 -18.61 0.57
C GLY A 111 -7.99 -18.59 2.05
N TYR A 112 -7.71 -19.68 2.77
CA TYR A 112 -8.00 -19.80 4.20
C TYR A 112 -7.06 -19.00 5.12
N THR A 113 -5.99 -18.40 4.57
CA THR A 113 -5.09 -17.57 5.39
C THR A 113 -5.73 -16.22 5.72
N PRO A 114 -5.46 -15.62 6.90
CA PRO A 114 -6.04 -14.33 7.26
C PRO A 114 -5.69 -13.20 6.27
N ASN A 115 -6.66 -12.33 5.98
CA ASN A 115 -6.49 -11.13 5.13
C ASN A 115 -5.98 -9.90 5.90
N TRP A 116 -5.94 -9.95 7.23
CA TRP A 116 -5.67 -8.81 8.10
C TRP A 116 -4.47 -9.06 9.00
N THR A 117 -3.79 -8.01 9.43
CA THR A 117 -2.71 -8.07 10.43
C THR A 117 -3.20 -8.66 11.75
N THR A 118 -2.28 -9.29 12.49
CA THR A 118 -2.56 -9.70 13.88
C THR A 118 -2.37 -8.53 14.84
N GLU A 119 -1.43 -7.63 14.52
CA GLU A 119 -1.24 -6.35 15.21
C GLU A 119 -2.45 -5.43 15.04
N LEU A 120 -2.76 -4.72 16.13
CA LEU A 120 -3.82 -3.75 16.26
C LEU A 120 -3.23 -2.33 16.18
N PHE A 121 -4.01 -1.42 15.61
CA PHE A 121 -3.63 -0.02 15.44
C PHE A 121 -4.79 0.87 15.85
N LYS A 122 -4.49 2.10 16.26
CA LYS A 122 -5.49 3.08 16.64
C LYS A 122 -5.53 4.21 15.63
N ILE A 123 -6.73 4.65 15.26
CA ILE A 123 -6.90 5.79 14.36
C ILE A 123 -6.64 7.08 15.14
N THR A 124 -5.64 7.84 14.70
CA THR A 124 -5.28 9.15 15.28
C THR A 124 -5.97 10.31 14.56
N ALA A 125 -6.12 10.22 13.23
CA ALA A 125 -6.78 11.24 12.44
C ALA A 125 -7.50 10.65 11.24
N VAL A 126 -8.63 11.25 10.87
CA VAL A 126 -9.36 10.97 9.63
C VAL A 126 -9.27 12.20 8.75
N LYS A 127 -8.56 12.08 7.63
CA LYS A 127 -8.37 13.15 6.64
C LYS A 127 -9.45 13.06 5.58
N ILE A 128 -10.18 14.16 5.40
CA ILE A 128 -11.21 14.31 4.35
C ILE A 128 -10.52 14.61 3.02
N THR A 129 -9.84 13.60 2.49
CA THR A 129 -9.28 13.57 1.13
C THR A 129 -10.26 12.87 0.17
N ASN A 130 -9.97 12.87 -1.13
CA ASN A 130 -10.72 12.08 -2.09
C ASN A 130 -9.85 10.93 -2.63
N PRO A 131 -10.02 9.68 -2.17
CA PRO A 131 -10.95 9.22 -1.12
C PRO A 131 -10.43 9.52 0.31
N ILE A 132 -11.28 9.32 1.33
CA ILE A 132 -10.94 9.55 2.75
C ILE A 132 -9.74 8.67 3.15
N THR A 133 -8.80 9.25 3.89
CA THR A 133 -7.63 8.52 4.39
C THR A 133 -7.49 8.66 5.90
N CYS A 134 -6.96 7.63 6.56
CA CYS A 134 -6.74 7.61 8.00
C CYS A 134 -5.24 7.58 8.31
N LEU A 135 -4.86 8.25 9.39
CA LEU A 135 -3.56 8.11 10.04
C LEU A 135 -3.70 7.18 11.24
N LEU A 136 -2.67 6.37 11.48
CA LEU A 136 -2.67 5.34 12.51
C LEU A 136 -1.48 5.51 13.45
N GLU A 137 -1.63 5.02 14.67
CA GLU A 137 -0.56 4.73 15.62
C GLU A 137 -0.63 3.26 16.04
N ASP A 138 0.50 2.70 16.44
CA ASP A 138 0.55 1.40 17.11
C ASP A 138 -0.07 1.49 18.52
N MET A 139 -0.24 0.36 19.19
CA MET A 139 -0.78 0.33 20.57
C MET A 139 0.18 0.90 21.63
N ARG A 140 1.40 1.30 21.25
CA ARG A 140 2.39 1.99 22.10
C ARG A 140 2.41 3.52 21.85
N GLY A 141 1.58 4.03 20.94
CA GLY A 141 1.53 5.44 20.57
C GLY A 141 2.57 5.87 19.54
N GLN A 142 3.27 4.94 18.88
CA GLN A 142 4.18 5.26 17.78
C GLN A 142 3.38 5.46 16.48
N PRO A 143 3.56 6.58 15.76
CA PRO A 143 2.84 6.84 14.53
C PRO A 143 3.27 5.87 13.42
N ILE A 144 2.31 5.31 12.71
CA ILE A 144 2.55 4.51 11.51
C ILE A 144 2.74 5.44 10.32
N GLN A 145 3.83 5.24 9.58
CA GLN A 145 4.14 6.06 8.41
C GLN A 145 3.13 5.81 7.28
N GLY A 146 2.67 6.91 6.67
CA GLY A 146 1.72 6.89 5.56
C GLY A 146 0.28 7.20 5.98
N SER A 147 -0.62 7.11 5.01
CA SER A 147 -2.06 7.22 5.22
C SER A 147 -2.74 6.03 4.56
N PHE A 148 -3.76 5.49 5.21
CA PHE A 148 -4.45 4.27 4.81
C PHE A 148 -5.84 4.58 4.28
N TYR A 149 -6.25 3.90 3.22
CA TYR A 149 -7.62 3.97 2.75
C TYR A 149 -8.55 3.18 3.69
N ALA A 150 -9.84 3.53 3.68
CA ALA A 150 -10.80 2.82 4.52
C ALA A 150 -10.91 1.33 4.15
N GLU A 151 -10.67 0.98 2.89
CA GLU A 151 -10.65 -0.39 2.36
C GLU A 151 -9.44 -1.19 2.84
N GLU A 152 -8.39 -0.51 3.32
CA GLU A 152 -7.19 -1.15 3.87
C GLU A 152 -7.31 -1.39 5.38
N LEU A 153 -8.44 -1.03 5.99
CA LEU A 153 -8.67 -1.10 7.43
C LEU A 153 -9.90 -1.93 7.78
N GLN A 154 -9.81 -2.67 8.88
CA GLN A 154 -10.93 -3.38 9.49
C GLN A 154 -11.00 -3.08 10.98
N LYS A 155 -12.15 -2.56 11.44
CA LYS A 155 -12.38 -2.36 12.87
C LYS A 155 -12.46 -3.69 13.61
N THR A 156 -11.76 -3.81 14.73
CA THR A 156 -11.79 -5.01 15.58
C THR A 156 -12.96 -4.94 16.56
N THR A 157 -13.62 -6.08 16.81
CA THR A 157 -14.60 -6.22 17.91
C THR A 157 -13.93 -6.58 19.23
N ASN A 158 -12.74 -7.19 19.16
CA ASN A 158 -12.03 -7.74 20.32
C ASN A 158 -10.66 -7.03 20.43
N PRO A 159 -10.60 -5.82 21.01
CA PRO A 159 -9.35 -5.06 21.11
C PRO A 159 -8.39 -5.63 22.17
N ASP A 160 -8.90 -6.37 23.15
CA ASP A 160 -8.11 -6.87 24.28
C ASP A 160 -7.59 -8.30 24.09
N VAL A 161 -7.85 -8.91 22.91
CA VAL A 161 -7.50 -10.31 22.62
C VAL A 161 -6.30 -10.38 21.68
N TYR A 162 -5.22 -10.98 22.16
CA TYR A 162 -3.98 -11.19 21.42
C TYR A 162 -3.69 -12.67 21.25
N LEU A 163 -3.24 -13.05 20.05
CA LEU A 163 -2.88 -14.44 19.74
C LEU A 163 -1.46 -14.73 20.22
N VAL A 164 -1.29 -15.84 20.95
CA VAL A 164 0.02 -16.34 21.35
C VAL A 164 0.64 -17.14 20.21
N GLU A 165 1.85 -16.78 19.80
CA GLU A 165 2.65 -17.56 18.83
C GLU A 165 3.33 -18.73 19.51
N LYS A 166 3.99 -18.47 20.64
CA LYS A 166 4.76 -19.46 21.37
C LYS A 166 4.93 -19.08 22.83
N VAL A 167 4.88 -20.06 23.72
CA VAL A 167 5.34 -19.91 25.11
C VAL A 167 6.85 -20.09 25.16
N LEU A 168 7.57 -19.07 25.62
CA LEU A 168 9.03 -19.05 25.67
C LEU A 168 9.57 -19.56 27.01
N ARG A 169 8.92 -19.20 28.13
CA ARG A 169 9.31 -19.63 29.49
C ARG A 169 8.08 -19.84 30.38
N ARG A 170 8.23 -20.62 31.44
CA ARG A 170 7.20 -20.86 32.46
C ARG A 170 7.81 -20.62 33.85
N LYS A 171 7.10 -19.94 34.74
CA LYS A 171 7.51 -19.72 36.13
C LYS A 171 6.27 -19.67 37.03
N GLY A 172 6.03 -20.75 37.78
CA GLY A 172 4.83 -20.89 38.62
C GLY A 172 3.55 -20.76 37.79
N GLN A 173 2.66 -19.84 38.20
CA GLN A 173 1.40 -19.55 37.49
C GLN A 173 1.55 -18.57 36.32
N LYS A 174 2.76 -18.07 36.05
CA LYS A 174 3.02 -17.13 34.95
C LYS A 174 3.73 -17.82 33.79
N ILE A 175 3.44 -17.34 32.58
CA ILE A 175 4.11 -17.77 31.36
C ILE A 175 4.64 -16.56 30.59
N TYR A 176 5.83 -16.68 30.00
CA TYR A 176 6.43 -15.65 29.15
C TYR A 176 6.13 -16.01 27.70
N VAL A 177 5.42 -15.13 26.98
CA VAL A 177 4.89 -15.43 25.65
C VAL A 177 5.50 -14.56 24.56
N LYS A 178 5.66 -15.17 23.39
CA LYS A 178 5.82 -14.50 22.10
C LYS A 178 4.43 -14.30 21.51
N TRP A 179 4.04 -13.05 21.30
CA TRP A 179 2.77 -12.72 20.64
C TRP A 179 2.89 -12.85 19.12
N LEU A 180 1.83 -13.35 18.49
CA LEU A 180 1.78 -13.63 17.06
C LEU A 180 1.82 -12.35 16.23
N GLY A 181 2.86 -12.23 15.40
CA GLY A 181 3.04 -11.12 14.48
C GLY A 181 3.45 -9.78 15.11
N LEU A 182 3.72 -9.74 16.42
CA LEU A 182 4.44 -8.63 17.04
C LEU A 182 5.94 -8.90 17.01
N ASP A 183 6.78 -7.93 17.35
CA ASP A 183 8.22 -8.16 17.49
C ASP A 183 8.57 -8.84 18.84
N LYS A 184 9.87 -9.02 19.13
CA LYS A 184 10.33 -9.58 20.42
C LYS A 184 10.19 -8.58 21.57
N CYS A 185 10.16 -7.28 21.28
CA CYS A 185 10.02 -6.23 22.28
C CYS A 185 8.64 -6.24 22.94
N HIS A 186 7.65 -6.92 22.34
CA HIS A 186 6.32 -7.12 22.91
C HIS A 186 6.21 -8.34 23.83
N ASN A 187 7.24 -9.18 23.93
CA ASN A 187 7.18 -10.38 24.75
C ASN A 187 6.97 -10.02 26.23
N SER A 188 5.98 -10.64 26.85
CA SER A 188 5.57 -10.30 28.21
C SER A 188 5.20 -11.54 29.02
N TRP A 189 5.23 -11.37 30.35
CA TRP A 189 4.71 -12.37 31.28
C TRP A 189 3.20 -12.17 31.44
N ILE A 190 2.44 -13.25 31.32
CA ILE A 190 1.00 -13.28 31.56
C ILE A 190 0.64 -14.38 32.55
N GLU A 191 -0.51 -14.22 33.22
CA GLU A 191 -1.07 -15.27 34.07
C GLU A 191 -1.58 -16.43 33.20
N LYS A 192 -1.30 -17.66 33.61
CA LYS A 192 -1.71 -18.88 32.88
C LYS A 192 -3.22 -18.95 32.69
N LYS A 193 -4.00 -18.44 33.64
CA LYS A 193 -5.48 -18.39 33.59
C LYS A 193 -6.03 -17.44 32.53
N ASN A 194 -5.23 -16.51 32.01
CA ASN A 194 -5.63 -15.55 30.97
C ASN A 194 -5.41 -16.11 29.56
N VAL A 195 -4.88 -17.33 29.43
CA VAL A 195 -4.76 -18.04 28.16
C VAL A 195 -6.03 -18.86 27.98
N LEU A 196 -6.76 -18.60 26.91
CA LEU A 196 -7.91 -19.39 26.46
C LEU A 196 -7.43 -20.66 25.74
#